data_AF-V7H9W4-F1
#
_entry.id   AF-V7H9W4-F1
#
_cell.length_a   1.000
_cell.length_b   1.000
_cell.length_c   1.000
_cell.angle_alpha   90.00
_cell.angle_beta   90.00
_cell.angle_gamma   90.00
#
_symmetry.space_group_name_H-M   'P 1'
#
loop_
_entity.id
_entity.type
_entity.pdbx_description
1 polymer ?
#
loop_
_entity_poly.entity_id
_entity_poly.type
_entity_poly.pdbx_seq_one_letter_code
_entity_poly.pdbx_strand_id
1 'polypeptide(L)' 'MKSTILAAMAALTMLAFSVDTFAHGGGTDANGCHTNHKTGEYHCH' A
#
# COMPACT_ATOMS: atom_id res chain seq x y z
N MET A 1 18.45 8.50 29.79
CA MET A 1 18.01 7.18 30.32
C MET A 1 16.52 6.94 30.09
N LYS A 2 15.60 7.72 30.68
CA LYS A 2 14.15 7.51 30.48
C LYS A 2 13.69 7.79 29.04
N SER A 3 14.16 8.88 28.45
CA SER A 3 13.85 9.25 27.05
C SER A 3 14.39 8.22 26.04
N THR A 4 15.59 7.68 26.26
CA THR A 4 16.17 6.63 25.42
C THR A 4 15.41 5.31 25.51
N ILE A 5 14.88 4.95 26.68
CA ILE A 5 14.06 3.74 26.86
C ILE A 5 12.70 3.93 26.17
N LEU A 6 12.07 5.10 26.31
CA LEU A 6 10.81 5.42 25.62
C LEU A 6 10.97 5.37 24.10
N ALA A 7 12.07 5.93 23.57
CA ALA A 7 12.37 5.88 22.15
C ALA A 7 12.59 4.45 21.65
N ALA A 8 13.30 3.61 22.41
CA ALA A 8 13.51 2.21 22.06
C ALA A 8 12.20 1.40 22.07
N MET A 9 11.32 1.64 23.04
CA MET A 9 10.01 0.98 23.09
C MET A 9 9.11 1.41 21.92
N ALA A 10 9.07 2.71 21.60
CA ALA A 10 8.31 3.22 20.46
C ALA A 10 8.78 2.62 19.13
N ALA A 11 10.09 2.55 18.92
CA ALA A 11 10.68 1.93 17.74
C ALA A 11 10.31 0.44 17.63
N LEU A 12 10.42 -0.31 18.73
CA LEU A 12 10.07 -1.74 18.78
C LEU A 12 8.59 -1.98 18.44
N THR A 13 7.69 -1.11 18.93
CA THR A 13 6.27 -1.21 18.58
C THR A 13 6.01 -0.96 17.09
N MET A 14 6.64 0.03 16.46
CA MET A 14 6.45 0.28 15.02
C MET A 14 6.87 -0.90 14.15
N LEU A 15 7.96 -1.58 14.51
CA LEU A 15 8.43 -2.77 13.80
C LEU A 15 7.46 -3.95 13.93
N ALA A 16 6.82 -4.11 15.09
CA ALA A 16 5.94 -5.23 15.38
C ALA A 16 4.58 -5.19 14.64
N PHE A 17 4.15 -4.03 14.14
CA PHE A 17 2.84 -3.85 13.49
C PHE A 17 2.92 -3.54 12.00
N SER A 18 3.92 -4.12 11.30
CA SER A 18 3.96 -4.03 9.84
C SER A 18 2.79 -4.81 9.25
N VAL A 19 1.82 -4.10 8.67
CA VAL A 19 0.65 -4.71 8.01
C VAL A 19 0.95 -4.90 6.53
N ASP A 20 0.69 -6.10 6.01
CA ASP A 20 0.77 -6.37 4.57
C ASP A 20 -0.35 -5.61 3.86
N THR A 21 0.02 -4.58 3.09
CA THR A 21 -0.93 -3.91 2.19
C THR A 21 -0.93 -4.63 0.85
N PHE A 22 -1.91 -5.49 0.65
CA PHE A 22 -2.28 -5.99 -0.67
C PHE A 22 -2.61 -4.86 -1.65
N ALA A 23 -1.79 -4.67 -2.67
CA ALA A 23 -2.14 -3.78 -3.78
C ALA A 23 -3.33 -4.41 -4.54
N HIS A 24 -4.51 -3.83 -4.40
CA HIS A 24 -5.66 -4.23 -5.21
C HIS A 24 -5.42 -3.81 -6.66
N GLY A 25 -5.68 -4.71 -7.62
CA GLY A 25 -5.72 -4.37 -9.04
C GLY A 25 -6.82 -3.34 -9.26
N GLY A 26 -6.44 -2.09 -9.52
CA GLY A 26 -7.33 -0.94 -9.51
C GLY A 26 -8.30 -0.90 -10.69
N GLY A 27 -9.25 -1.85 -10.75
CA GLY A 27 -10.26 -1.89 -11.79
C GLY A 27 -9.75 -2.33 -13.16
N THR A 28 -8.64 -3.07 -13.21
CA THR A 28 -8.13 -3.68 -14.42
C THR A 28 -8.78 -5.05 -14.68
N ASP A 29 -8.91 -5.43 -15.94
CA ASP A 29 -9.41 -6.72 -16.39
C ASP A 29 -8.39 -7.85 -16.15
N ALA A 30 -8.74 -9.07 -16.56
CA ALA A 30 -7.87 -10.24 -16.42
C ALA A 30 -6.53 -10.12 -17.18
N ASN A 31 -6.40 -9.15 -18.10
CA ASN A 31 -5.17 -8.87 -18.85
C ASN A 31 -4.35 -7.72 -18.25
N GLY A 32 -4.80 -7.09 -17.16
CA GLY A 32 -4.12 -5.94 -16.55
C GLY A 32 -4.49 -4.60 -17.19
N CYS A 33 -5.57 -4.53 -17.96
CA CYS A 33 -5.96 -3.33 -18.69
C CYS A 33 -7.29 -2.74 -18.22
N HIS A 34 -7.57 -1.47 -18.49
CA HIS A 34 -8.80 -0.81 -18.12
C HIS A 34 -9.31 0.13 -19.22
N THR A 35 -10.62 0.35 -19.27
CA THR A 35 -11.23 1.34 -20.15
C THR A 35 -11.41 2.66 -19.39
N ASN A 36 -10.85 3.74 -19.92
CA ASN A 36 -11.03 5.07 -19.38
C ASN A 36 -12.49 5.52 -19.58
N HIS A 37 -13.24 5.74 -18.51
CA HIS A 37 -14.65 6.14 -18.58
C HIS A 37 -14.90 7.52 -19.20
N LYS A 38 -13.87 8.37 -19.28
CA LYS A 38 -13.98 9.73 -19.81
C LYS A 38 -13.69 9.79 -21.31
N THR A 39 -12.74 9.00 -21.79
CA THR A 39 -12.31 9.00 -23.20
C THR A 39 -12.77 7.78 -23.98
N GLY A 40 -13.11 6.68 -23.30
CA GLY A 40 -13.41 5.38 -23.89
C GLY A 40 -12.17 4.59 -24.32
N GLU A 41 -10.97 5.09 -24.06
CA GLU A 41 -9.72 4.45 -24.48
C GLU A 41 -9.36 3.28 -23.56
N TYR A 42 -8.85 2.20 -24.15
CA TYR A 42 -8.40 1.01 -23.43
C TYR A 42 -6.90 1.08 -23.20
N HIS A 43 -6.47 0.94 -21.94
CA HIS A 43 -5.09 1.15 -21.52
C HIS A 43 -4.63 0.03 -20.59
N CYS A 44 -3.49 -0.57 -20.91
CA CYS A 44 -2.88 -1.64 -20.14
C CYS A 44 -1.82 -1.10 -19.18
N HIS A 45 -1.77 -1.63 -17.96
CA HIS A 45 -0.83 -1.26 -16.91
C HIS A 45 0.26 -2.32 -16.71
#